data_AF-A0A1H1M987-F1
#
_entry.id   AF-A0A1H1M987-F1
#
_cell.length_a   1.000
_cell.length_b   1.000
_cell.length_c   1.000
_cell.angle_alpha   90.00
_cell.angle_beta   90.00
_cell.angle_gamma   90.00
#
_symmetry.space_group_name_H-M   'P 1'
#
loop_
_entity.id
_entity.type
_entity.pdbx_description
1 polymer ?
#
loop_
_entity_poly.entity_id
_entity_poly.type
_entity_poly.pdbx_seq_one_letter_code
_entity_poly.pdbx_strand_id
1 'polypeptide(L)'
;MKKYFSNKTIEDYNLKNSFIDIYQKAVIAICFLVSLTVMLGWFLDIRFLLSILPESATMKFNTALIFFIAGINLVILRANNKSFKKVYNFLAVTTIIIGVITFIEYFDISSFKFDNVFVEDNYSLENPGRMSPATALCSILLGLGFLGNSSKIKIIKKLSEDTVLFVALISLIALVSYFLMIPLEKRTYFFQSMAFHTSIVFFIISILLILNNNSLYIINLAKGKSESNKFFRKLLPKIIYFPIALGSVLLVAINLDLVNSTFGISSFILILIFINIIYISHISKNYDVSNIKENVSKNTNKKDLQ
;
A
#
# COMPACT_ATOMS: atom_id res chain seq x y z
N MET A 1 24.39 34.95 -4.36
CA MET A 1 23.07 34.28 -4.30
C MET A 1 22.99 32.95 -5.08
N LYS A 2 23.42 32.83 -6.35
CA LYS A 2 23.37 31.57 -7.13
C LYS A 2 24.00 30.33 -6.44
N LYS A 3 25.12 30.49 -5.73
CA LYS A 3 25.83 29.39 -5.03
C LYS A 3 25.05 28.85 -3.81
N TYR A 4 24.30 29.71 -3.12
CA TYR A 4 23.48 29.36 -1.96
C TYR A 4 22.19 28.60 -2.37
N PHE A 5 21.54 29.03 -3.46
CA PHE A 5 20.38 28.31 -4.02
C PHE A 5 20.77 26.96 -4.63
N SER A 6 21.94 26.86 -5.27
CA SER A 6 22.51 25.60 -5.79
C SER A 6 22.75 24.58 -4.68
N ASN A 7 23.41 24.97 -3.59
CA ASN A 7 23.70 24.07 -2.48
C ASN A 7 22.41 23.59 -1.78
N LYS A 8 21.42 24.47 -1.59
CA LYS A 8 20.12 24.10 -0.99
C LYS A 8 19.33 23.12 -1.86
N THR A 9 19.40 23.26 -3.19
CA THR A 9 18.78 22.28 -4.11
C THR A 9 19.46 20.92 -4.10
N ILE A 10 20.78 20.87 -3.92
CA ILE A 10 21.57 19.63 -3.87
C ILE A 10 21.39 18.93 -2.51
N GLU A 11 21.41 19.66 -1.40
CA GLU A 11 21.15 19.12 -0.05
C GLU A 11 19.75 18.50 0.07
N ASP A 12 18.72 19.20 -0.40
CA ASP A 12 17.35 18.68 -0.39
C ASP A 12 17.15 17.47 -1.32
N TYR A 13 17.92 17.39 -2.42
CA TYR A 13 17.92 16.23 -3.32
C TYR A 13 18.58 15.02 -2.64
N ASN A 14 19.70 15.23 -1.96
CA ASN A 14 20.43 14.21 -1.22
C ASN A 14 19.63 13.69 -0.01
N LEU A 15 18.98 14.57 0.76
CA LEU A 15 18.12 14.19 1.90
C LEU A 15 16.93 13.31 1.48
N LYS A 16 16.36 13.58 0.31
CA LYS A 16 15.19 12.87 -0.19
C LYS A 16 15.52 11.49 -0.77
N ASN A 17 16.69 11.36 -1.40
CA ASN A 17 17.23 10.05 -1.76
C ASN A 17 17.62 9.23 -0.51
N SER A 18 18.07 9.90 0.56
CA SER A 18 18.35 9.25 1.84
C SER A 18 17.08 8.65 2.48
N PHE A 19 15.96 9.38 2.53
CA PHE A 19 14.71 8.85 3.08
C PHE A 19 14.19 7.62 2.31
N ILE A 20 14.21 7.67 0.96
CA ILE A 20 13.74 6.55 0.14
C ILE A 20 14.65 5.33 0.32
N ASP A 21 15.98 5.51 0.41
CA ASP A 21 16.91 4.41 0.67
C ASP A 21 16.69 3.79 2.07
N ILE A 22 16.47 4.61 3.11
CA ILE A 22 16.12 4.13 4.45
C ILE A 22 14.81 3.35 4.42
N TYR A 23 13.77 3.91 3.79
CA TYR A 23 12.47 3.26 3.65
C TYR A 23 12.60 1.94 2.88
N GLN A 24 13.37 1.92 1.79
CA GLN A 24 13.61 0.71 1.01
C GLN A 24 14.31 -0.38 1.83
N LYS A 25 15.34 -0.03 2.61
CA LYS A 25 16.01 -0.98 3.53
C LYS A 25 15.04 -1.52 4.57
N ALA A 26 14.21 -0.67 5.16
CA ALA A 26 13.22 -1.07 6.15
C ALA A 26 12.19 -2.03 5.56
N VAL A 27 11.63 -1.74 4.37
CA VAL A 27 10.68 -2.62 3.69
C VAL A 27 11.33 -3.97 3.37
N ILE A 28 12.56 -3.99 2.86
CA ILE A 28 13.30 -5.24 2.60
C ILE A 28 13.45 -6.06 3.89
N ALA A 29 13.88 -5.43 4.98
CA ALA A 29 14.03 -6.10 6.27
C ALA A 29 12.69 -6.66 6.79
N ILE A 30 11.60 -5.88 6.70
CA ILE A 30 10.26 -6.32 7.09
C ILE A 30 9.81 -7.52 6.26
N CYS A 31 10.01 -7.49 4.93
CA CYS A 31 9.67 -8.63 4.07
C CYS A 31 10.36 -9.91 4.54
N PHE A 32 11.67 -9.87 4.79
CA PHE A 32 12.41 -11.05 5.26
C PHE A 32 12.02 -11.48 6.67
N LEU A 33 11.94 -10.56 7.62
CA LEU A 33 11.61 -10.88 9.01
C LEU A 33 10.22 -11.49 9.12
N VAL A 34 9.21 -10.88 8.50
CA VAL A 34 7.84 -11.38 8.53
C VAL A 34 7.73 -12.71 7.82
N SER A 35 8.28 -12.83 6.60
CA SER A 35 8.20 -14.09 5.83
C SER A 35 8.90 -15.25 6.53
N LEU A 36 10.13 -15.07 7.02
CA LEU A 36 10.86 -16.11 7.73
C LEU A 36 10.17 -16.50 9.03
N THR A 37 9.63 -15.53 9.79
CA THR A 37 8.88 -15.81 11.02
C THR A 37 7.65 -16.67 10.75
N VAL A 38 6.87 -16.34 9.72
CA VAL A 38 5.66 -17.08 9.36
C VAL A 38 6.01 -18.46 8.78
N MET A 39 7.01 -18.56 7.91
CA MET A 39 7.47 -19.85 7.37
C MET A 39 7.97 -20.78 8.50
N LEU A 40 8.74 -20.26 9.46
CA LEU A 40 9.14 -21.01 10.65
C LEU A 40 7.93 -21.38 11.52
N GLY A 41 6.97 -20.47 11.68
CA GLY A 41 5.72 -20.73 12.41
C GLY A 41 4.94 -21.92 11.84
N TRP A 42 4.91 -22.06 10.51
CA TRP A 42 4.30 -23.21 9.85
C TRP A 42 5.09 -24.50 10.10
N PHE A 43 6.42 -24.49 9.93
CA PHE A 43 7.23 -25.69 10.14
C PHE A 43 7.29 -26.15 11.60
N LEU A 44 7.23 -25.23 12.56
CA LEU A 44 7.27 -25.53 13.99
C LEU A 44 5.89 -25.72 14.61
N ASP A 45 4.83 -25.58 13.81
CA ASP A 45 3.44 -25.65 14.27
C ASP A 45 3.11 -24.66 15.41
N ILE A 46 3.62 -23.41 15.29
CA ILE A 46 3.42 -22.34 16.29
C ILE A 46 2.45 -21.29 15.73
N ARG A 47 1.16 -21.47 16.02
CA ARG A 47 0.08 -20.56 15.54
C ARG A 47 0.31 -19.08 15.87
N PHE A 48 0.93 -18.78 17.01
CA PHE A 48 1.23 -17.41 17.43
C PHE A 48 2.13 -16.66 16.44
N LEU A 49 3.01 -17.36 15.72
CA LEU A 49 3.89 -16.73 14.72
C LEU A 49 3.17 -16.45 13.39
N LEU A 50 1.96 -16.98 13.22
CA LEU A 50 1.17 -16.84 12.00
C LEU A 50 0.21 -15.65 12.02
N SER A 51 0.02 -14.99 13.17
CA SER A 51 -0.92 -13.89 13.34
C SER A 51 -0.41 -12.85 14.34
N ILE A 52 -0.62 -11.56 14.05
CA ILE A 52 -0.29 -10.46 14.96
C ILE A 52 -1.44 -10.18 15.93
N LEU A 53 -2.69 -10.24 15.44
CA LEU A 53 -3.86 -9.94 16.24
C LEU A 53 -4.52 -11.25 16.71
N PRO A 54 -4.92 -11.34 18.00
CA PRO A 54 -5.74 -12.45 18.47
C PRO A 54 -7.00 -12.59 17.61
N GLU A 55 -7.43 -13.83 17.36
CA GLU A 55 -8.66 -14.14 16.59
C GLU A 55 -8.72 -13.56 15.17
N SER A 56 -7.59 -13.08 14.64
CA SER A 56 -7.49 -12.65 13.24
C SER A 56 -7.04 -13.77 12.31
N ALA A 57 -7.18 -13.55 11.01
CA ALA A 57 -6.74 -14.50 10.02
C ALA A 57 -5.22 -14.71 10.08
N THR A 58 -4.77 -15.96 9.97
CA THR A 58 -3.36 -16.33 9.92
C THR A 58 -2.78 -16.11 8.52
N MET A 59 -1.52 -15.67 8.41
CA MET A 59 -0.82 -15.63 7.12
C MET A 59 -0.45 -17.05 6.68
N LYS A 60 -0.80 -17.40 5.44
CA LYS A 60 -0.50 -18.69 4.82
C LYS A 60 0.96 -18.79 4.40
N PHE A 61 1.47 -20.02 4.31
CA PHE A 61 2.84 -20.28 3.89
C PHE A 61 3.13 -19.69 2.50
N ASN A 62 2.23 -19.89 1.53
CA ASN A 62 2.39 -19.36 0.18
C ASN A 62 2.47 -17.82 0.15
N THR A 63 1.73 -17.15 1.03
CA THR A 63 1.81 -15.68 1.20
C THR A 63 3.16 -15.26 1.77
N ALA A 64 3.68 -15.98 2.77
CA ALA A 64 5.00 -15.71 3.32
C ALA A 64 6.11 -15.92 2.26
N LEU A 65 6.00 -16.98 1.45
CA LEU A 65 6.92 -17.25 0.34
C LEU A 65 6.90 -16.13 -0.70
N ILE A 66 5.72 -15.62 -1.06
CA ILE A 66 5.58 -14.45 -1.95
C ILE A 66 6.32 -13.24 -1.39
N PHE A 67 6.20 -12.96 -0.08
CA PHE A 67 6.90 -11.83 0.53
C PHE A 67 8.41 -12.04 0.64
N PHE A 68 8.86 -13.27 0.87
CA PHE A 68 10.27 -13.62 0.81
C PHE A 68 10.85 -13.34 -0.58
N ILE A 69 10.16 -13.82 -1.63
CA ILE A 69 10.51 -13.57 -3.03
C ILE A 69 10.48 -12.07 -3.36
N ALA A 70 9.47 -11.34 -2.90
CA ALA A 70 9.37 -9.89 -3.06
C ALA A 70 10.55 -9.16 -2.38
N GLY A 71 10.99 -9.62 -1.21
CA GLY A 71 12.19 -9.12 -0.53
C GLY A 71 13.44 -9.26 -1.39
N ILE A 72 13.65 -10.43 -2.02
CA ILE A 72 14.77 -10.66 -2.95
C ILE A 72 14.65 -9.74 -4.17
N ASN A 73 13.46 -9.60 -4.76
CA ASN A 73 13.22 -8.68 -5.87
C ASN A 73 13.58 -7.24 -5.50
N LEU A 74 13.23 -6.78 -4.29
CA LEU A 74 13.56 -5.44 -3.80
C LEU A 74 15.07 -5.26 -3.54
N VAL A 75 15.78 -6.29 -3.09
CA VAL A 75 17.24 -6.29 -2.97
C VAL A 75 17.89 -6.13 -4.34
N ILE A 76 17.47 -6.93 -5.33
CA ILE A 76 17.99 -6.84 -6.70
C ILE A 76 17.69 -5.46 -7.30
N LEU A 77 16.47 -4.96 -7.10
CA LEU A 77 16.06 -3.65 -7.56
C LEU A 77 16.95 -2.54 -6.95
N ARG A 78 17.26 -2.64 -5.66
CA ARG A 78 18.14 -1.70 -4.95
C ARG A 78 19.57 -1.73 -5.48
N ALA A 79 20.11 -2.93 -5.73
CA ALA A 79 21.45 -3.10 -6.27
C ALA A 79 21.60 -2.51 -7.68
N ASN A 80 20.49 -2.37 -8.42
CA ASN A 80 20.41 -1.84 -9.79
C ASN A 80 21.43 -2.50 -10.75
N ASN A 81 21.74 -3.77 -10.50
CA ASN A 81 22.72 -4.53 -11.26
C ASN A 81 22.02 -5.35 -12.36
N LYS A 82 22.31 -5.02 -13.61
CA LYS A 82 21.69 -5.63 -14.80
C LYS A 82 21.92 -7.14 -14.90
N SER A 83 23.00 -7.68 -14.32
CA SER A 83 23.30 -9.11 -14.33
C SER A 83 22.21 -9.95 -13.65
N PHE A 84 21.50 -9.38 -12.67
CA PHE A 84 20.42 -10.07 -11.96
C PHE A 84 19.04 -9.87 -12.59
N LYS A 85 18.94 -9.23 -13.76
CA LYS A 85 17.65 -8.95 -14.41
C LYS A 85 16.85 -10.23 -14.70
N LYS A 86 17.52 -11.31 -15.13
CA LYS A 86 16.85 -12.60 -15.39
C LYS A 86 16.26 -13.19 -14.11
N VAL A 87 17.03 -13.17 -13.01
CA VAL A 87 16.58 -13.65 -11.70
C VAL A 87 15.40 -12.83 -11.20
N TYR A 88 15.48 -11.49 -11.28
CA TYR A 88 14.40 -10.59 -10.90
C TYR A 88 13.09 -10.88 -11.67
N ASN A 89 13.19 -11.04 -12.99
CA ASN A 89 12.02 -11.35 -13.81
C ASN A 89 11.46 -12.75 -13.50
N PHE A 90 12.33 -13.73 -13.28
CA PHE A 90 11.92 -15.09 -12.89
C PHE A 90 11.13 -15.06 -11.57
N LEU A 91 11.66 -14.42 -10.54
CA LEU A 91 11.01 -14.26 -9.23
C LEU A 91 9.66 -13.52 -9.32
N ALA A 92 9.59 -12.48 -10.15
CA ALA A 92 8.33 -11.77 -10.40
C ALA A 92 7.29 -12.68 -11.09
N VAL A 93 7.70 -13.48 -12.08
CA VAL A 93 6.82 -14.48 -12.73
C VAL A 93 6.39 -15.55 -11.73
N THR A 94 7.29 -16.05 -10.87
CA THR A 94 6.93 -17.01 -9.82
C THR A 94 5.85 -16.45 -8.90
N THR A 95 5.96 -15.17 -8.52
CA THR A 95 4.94 -14.48 -7.70
C THR A 95 3.57 -14.46 -8.39
N ILE A 96 3.54 -14.21 -9.71
CA ILE A 96 2.32 -14.27 -10.52
C ILE A 96 1.74 -15.68 -10.54
N ILE A 97 2.59 -16.68 -10.81
CA ILE A 97 2.16 -18.08 -10.92
C ILE A 97 1.52 -18.56 -9.62
N ILE A 98 2.15 -18.29 -8.47
CA ILE A 98 1.58 -18.67 -7.15
C ILE A 98 0.19 -18.03 -6.97
N GLY A 99 0.05 -16.74 -7.26
CA GLY A 99 -1.23 -16.05 -7.16
C GLY A 99 -2.29 -16.57 -8.15
N VAL A 100 -1.92 -16.85 -9.40
CA VAL A 100 -2.82 -17.39 -10.43
C VAL A 100 -3.30 -18.78 -10.07
N ILE A 101 -2.41 -19.67 -9.60
CA ILE A 101 -2.79 -21.02 -9.19
C ILE A 101 -3.85 -20.94 -8.08
N THR A 102 -3.59 -20.19 -7.01
CA THR A 102 -4.58 -20.05 -5.93
C THR A 102 -5.87 -19.38 -6.41
N PHE A 103 -5.80 -18.41 -7.34
CA PHE A 103 -7.00 -17.76 -7.88
C PHE A 103 -7.86 -18.74 -8.71
N ILE A 104 -7.25 -19.63 -9.49
CA ILE A 104 -7.93 -20.66 -10.27
C ILE A 104 -8.59 -21.70 -9.35
N GLU A 105 -7.95 -22.04 -8.24
CA GLU A 105 -8.52 -22.98 -7.26
C GLU A 105 -9.87 -22.50 -6.66
N TYR A 106 -10.13 -21.19 -6.67
CA TYR A 106 -11.44 -20.65 -6.26
C TYR A 106 -12.57 -20.87 -7.29
N PHE A 107 -12.26 -21.27 -8.52
CA PHE A 107 -13.25 -21.59 -9.56
C PHE A 107 -13.56 -23.08 -9.65
N ASP A 108 -13.06 -23.90 -8.71
CA ASP A 108 -13.34 -25.34 -8.62
C ASP A 108 -12.92 -26.14 -9.88
N ILE A 109 -12.02 -25.57 -10.68
CA ILE A 109 -11.53 -26.15 -11.94
C ILE A 109 -10.60 -27.35 -11.67
N SER A 110 -10.15 -27.53 -10.42
CA SER A 110 -9.16 -28.54 -10.05
C SER A 110 -8.95 -28.65 -8.54
N SER A 111 -8.95 -29.88 -8.01
CA SER A 111 -8.55 -30.22 -6.64
C SER A 111 -7.04 -30.21 -6.44
N PHE A 112 -6.35 -29.17 -6.92
CA PHE A 112 -4.92 -29.02 -6.67
C PHE A 112 -4.71 -28.75 -5.18
N LYS A 113 -3.80 -29.50 -4.55
CA LYS A 113 -3.35 -29.27 -3.18
C LYS A 113 -2.14 -28.33 -3.15
N PHE A 114 -2.06 -27.37 -4.08
CA PHE A 114 -0.88 -26.50 -4.21
C PHE A 114 -0.66 -25.65 -2.94
N ASP A 115 -1.77 -25.32 -2.29
CA ASP A 115 -1.82 -24.57 -1.04
C ASP A 115 -1.09 -25.23 0.14
N ASN A 116 -0.87 -26.55 0.11
CA ASN A 116 -0.22 -27.32 1.18
C ASN A 116 1.05 -28.06 0.72
N VAL A 117 1.65 -27.66 -0.41
CA VAL A 117 2.84 -28.36 -0.98
C VAL A 117 4.03 -28.36 -0.02
N PHE A 118 4.23 -27.27 0.72
CA PHE A 118 5.38 -27.12 1.62
C PHE A 118 5.07 -27.54 3.06
N VAL A 119 3.88 -27.20 3.55
CA VAL A 119 3.40 -27.50 4.91
C VAL A 119 1.89 -27.66 4.86
N GLU A 120 1.36 -28.65 5.58
CA GLU A 120 -0.10 -28.85 5.72
C GLU A 120 -0.70 -27.85 6.72
N ASP A 121 -1.76 -27.15 6.31
CA ASP A 121 -2.51 -26.23 7.16
C ASP A 121 -3.58 -26.96 7.96
N ASN A 122 -3.26 -27.28 9.21
CA ASN A 122 -4.17 -27.91 10.16
C ASN A 122 -5.00 -26.91 10.99
N TYR A 123 -4.78 -25.61 10.80
CA TYR A 123 -5.46 -24.56 11.58
C TYR A 123 -6.75 -24.07 10.93
N SER A 124 -6.87 -24.24 9.63
CA SER A 124 -7.92 -23.60 8.84
C SER A 124 -8.98 -24.61 8.44
N LEU A 125 -10.22 -24.34 8.87
CA LEU A 125 -11.36 -25.21 8.58
C LEU A 125 -11.80 -25.11 7.12
N GLU A 126 -11.78 -23.91 6.55
CA GLU A 126 -12.15 -23.65 5.15
C GLU A 126 -10.91 -23.41 4.30
N ASN A 127 -10.82 -24.11 3.17
CA ASN A 127 -9.73 -23.99 2.19
C ASN A 127 -8.32 -23.99 2.85
N PRO A 128 -7.92 -25.11 3.48
CA PRO A 128 -6.66 -25.18 4.22
C PRO A 128 -5.46 -24.85 3.33
N GLY A 129 -4.59 -23.96 3.81
CA GLY A 129 -3.39 -23.47 3.13
C GLY A 129 -3.66 -22.32 2.17
N ARG A 130 -4.93 -22.12 1.77
CA ARG A 130 -5.31 -21.19 0.71
C ARG A 130 -5.24 -19.75 1.14
N MET A 131 -4.50 -18.95 0.39
CA MET A 131 -4.49 -17.50 0.59
C MET A 131 -5.83 -16.89 0.15
N SER A 132 -6.32 -15.84 0.83
CA SER A 132 -7.58 -15.20 0.45
C SER A 132 -7.61 -14.77 -1.03
N PRO A 133 -8.79 -14.62 -1.67
CA PRO A 133 -8.88 -14.15 -3.04
C PRO A 133 -8.21 -12.77 -3.24
N ALA A 134 -8.34 -11.86 -2.25
CA ALA A 134 -7.62 -10.59 -2.25
C ALA A 134 -6.09 -10.76 -2.24
N THR A 135 -5.58 -11.69 -1.43
CA THR A 135 -4.15 -11.98 -1.32
C THR A 135 -3.61 -12.56 -2.63
N ALA A 136 -4.34 -13.48 -3.25
CA ALA A 136 -4.01 -14.05 -4.55
C ALA A 136 -3.96 -12.96 -5.63
N LEU A 137 -4.99 -12.12 -5.73
CA LEU A 137 -5.03 -11.02 -6.68
C LEU A 137 -3.89 -10.01 -6.43
N CYS A 138 -3.64 -9.64 -5.17
CA CYS A 138 -2.51 -8.77 -4.82
C CYS A 138 -1.17 -9.36 -5.26
N SER A 139 -0.98 -10.67 -5.13
CA SER A 139 0.23 -11.36 -5.55
C SER A 139 0.43 -11.28 -7.07
N ILE A 140 -0.62 -11.53 -7.85
CA ILE A 140 -0.61 -11.38 -9.31
C ILE A 140 -0.23 -9.95 -9.71
N LEU A 141 -0.96 -8.97 -9.16
CA LEU A 141 -0.75 -7.55 -9.48
C LEU A 141 0.62 -7.04 -9.03
N LEU A 142 1.14 -7.53 -7.90
CA LEU A 142 2.47 -7.20 -7.41
C LEU A 142 3.57 -7.77 -8.31
N GLY A 143 3.44 -9.02 -8.75
CA GLY A 143 4.36 -9.63 -9.70
C GLY A 143 4.38 -8.90 -11.06
N LEU A 144 3.22 -8.49 -11.57
CA LEU A 144 3.11 -7.61 -12.74
C LEU A 144 3.77 -6.24 -12.50
N GLY A 145 3.60 -5.70 -11.28
CA GLY A 145 4.27 -4.50 -10.80
C GLY A 145 5.80 -4.59 -10.92
N PHE A 146 6.37 -5.69 -10.41
CA PHE A 146 7.80 -5.96 -10.53
C PHE A 146 8.24 -6.08 -11.99
N LEU A 147 7.53 -6.85 -12.83
CA LEU A 147 7.89 -7.02 -14.25
C LEU A 147 7.89 -5.70 -15.03
N GLY A 148 6.87 -4.85 -14.85
CA GLY A 148 6.84 -3.58 -15.56
C GLY A 148 7.92 -2.60 -15.10
N ASN A 149 8.35 -2.68 -13.84
CA ASN A 149 9.46 -1.89 -13.34
C ASN A 149 10.81 -2.26 -14.01
N SER A 150 10.97 -3.48 -14.52
CA SER A 150 12.16 -3.89 -15.29
C SER A 150 12.06 -3.61 -16.80
N SER A 151 10.88 -3.18 -17.26
CA SER A 151 10.58 -2.88 -18.65
C SER A 151 11.07 -1.48 -19.05
N LYS A 152 11.50 -1.35 -20.30
CA LYS A 152 11.81 -0.05 -20.93
C LYS A 152 10.61 0.54 -21.67
N ILE A 153 9.55 -0.25 -21.86
CA ILE A 153 8.38 0.13 -22.64
C ILE A 153 7.44 0.98 -21.77
N LYS A 154 7.20 2.23 -22.19
CA LYS A 154 6.41 3.20 -21.42
C LYS A 154 5.00 2.70 -21.05
N ILE A 155 4.29 2.06 -21.99
CA ILE A 155 2.94 1.53 -21.72
C ILE A 155 2.96 0.43 -20.65
N ILE A 156 3.94 -0.48 -20.69
CA ILE A 156 4.09 -1.55 -19.70
C ILE A 156 4.43 -0.96 -18.33
N LYS A 157 5.31 0.03 -18.29
CA LYS A 157 5.66 0.74 -17.06
C LYS A 157 4.42 1.42 -16.45
N LYS A 158 3.62 2.10 -17.27
CA LYS A 158 2.39 2.75 -16.80
C LYS A 158 1.38 1.72 -16.28
N LEU A 159 1.16 0.64 -17.00
CA LEU A 159 0.28 -0.45 -16.55
C LEU A 159 0.75 -1.04 -15.21
N SER A 160 2.06 -1.21 -15.02
CA SER A 160 2.60 -1.71 -13.75
C SER A 160 2.44 -0.75 -12.57
N GLU A 161 2.41 0.56 -12.82
CA GLU A 161 2.08 1.54 -11.78
C GLU A 161 0.63 1.41 -11.35
N ASP A 162 -0.27 1.21 -12.32
CA ASP A 162 -1.69 1.05 -12.06
C ASP A 162 -1.93 -0.27 -11.29
N THR A 163 -1.28 -1.38 -11.65
CA THR A 163 -1.40 -2.64 -10.88
C THR A 163 -0.92 -2.48 -9.44
N VAL A 164 0.23 -1.83 -9.21
CA VAL A 164 0.76 -1.59 -7.86
C VAL A 164 -0.16 -0.66 -7.05
N LEU A 165 -0.77 0.33 -7.70
CA LEU A 165 -1.78 1.18 -7.08
C LEU A 165 -2.99 0.37 -6.63
N PHE A 166 -3.48 -0.56 -7.44
CA PHE A 166 -4.55 -1.49 -7.04
C PHE A 166 -4.14 -2.36 -5.85
N VAL A 167 -2.90 -2.88 -5.80
CA VAL A 167 -2.41 -3.60 -4.62
C VAL A 167 -2.46 -2.72 -3.37
N ALA A 168 -2.02 -1.46 -3.47
CA ALA A 168 -2.09 -0.52 -2.36
C ALA A 168 -3.54 -0.27 -1.90
N LEU A 169 -4.49 -0.12 -2.83
CA LEU A 169 -5.91 0.09 -2.54
C LEU A 169 -6.54 -1.14 -1.86
N ILE A 170 -6.35 -2.34 -2.41
CA ILE A 170 -6.86 -3.60 -1.83
C ILE A 170 -6.30 -3.80 -0.42
N SER A 171 -5.00 -3.57 -0.24
CA SER A 171 -4.34 -3.67 1.05
C SER A 171 -4.84 -2.64 2.05
N LEU A 172 -5.09 -1.41 1.59
CA LEU A 172 -5.66 -0.35 2.42
C LEU A 172 -7.08 -0.69 2.86
N ILE A 173 -7.93 -1.24 1.98
CA ILE A 173 -9.28 -1.70 2.33
C ILE A 173 -9.19 -2.77 3.42
N ALA A 174 -8.29 -3.75 3.27
CA ALA A 174 -8.07 -4.78 4.28
C ALA A 174 -7.59 -4.17 5.62
N LEU A 175 -6.63 -3.25 5.61
CA LEU A 175 -6.17 -2.54 6.82
C LEU A 175 -7.29 -1.77 7.51
N VAL A 176 -8.09 -1.02 6.74
CA VAL A 176 -9.22 -0.26 7.26
C VAL A 176 -10.24 -1.21 7.89
N SER A 177 -10.51 -2.38 7.31
CA SER A 177 -11.41 -3.37 7.90
C SER A 177 -10.95 -3.86 9.29
N TYR A 178 -9.64 -3.95 9.52
CA TYR A 178 -9.07 -4.25 10.84
C TYR A 178 -9.19 -3.08 11.81
N PHE A 179 -8.92 -1.84 11.37
CA PHE A 179 -9.08 -0.64 12.20
C PHE A 179 -10.53 -0.40 12.61
N LEU A 180 -11.47 -0.71 11.71
CA LEU A 180 -12.90 -0.65 11.96
C LEU A 180 -13.42 -1.83 12.81
N MET A 181 -12.53 -2.74 13.22
CA MET A 181 -12.85 -3.94 14.01
C MET A 181 -13.98 -4.78 13.40
N ILE A 182 -14.03 -4.87 12.06
CA ILE A 182 -15.04 -5.67 11.35
C ILE A 182 -14.69 -7.16 11.56
N PRO A 183 -15.59 -7.96 12.17
CA PRO A 183 -15.39 -9.40 12.35
C PRO A 183 -15.14 -10.11 11.01
N LEU A 184 -14.33 -11.17 11.00
CA LEU A 184 -13.95 -11.85 9.76
C LEU A 184 -15.19 -12.38 9.02
N GLU A 185 -16.19 -12.93 9.72
CA GLU A 185 -17.40 -13.51 9.09
C GLU A 185 -18.30 -12.44 8.45
N LYS A 186 -18.17 -11.17 8.86
CA LYS A 186 -18.93 -10.05 8.28
C LYS A 186 -18.23 -9.40 7.09
N ARG A 187 -16.99 -9.82 6.77
CA ARG A 187 -16.26 -9.32 5.59
C ARG A 187 -16.76 -10.03 4.34
N THR A 188 -16.56 -9.41 3.18
CA THR A 188 -16.80 -10.11 1.93
C THR A 188 -15.81 -11.27 1.78
N TYR A 189 -16.24 -12.35 1.14
CA TYR A 189 -15.43 -13.54 0.86
C TYR A 189 -14.03 -13.20 0.31
N PHE A 190 -13.96 -12.16 -0.52
CA PHE A 190 -12.72 -11.66 -1.11
C PHE A 190 -11.66 -11.27 -0.07
N PHE A 191 -12.06 -10.67 1.06
CA PHE A 191 -11.17 -10.19 2.13
C PHE A 191 -11.16 -11.06 3.39
N GLN A 192 -12.11 -12.00 3.51
CA GLN A 192 -12.43 -12.73 4.74
C GLN A 192 -11.21 -13.34 5.44
N SER A 193 -10.30 -13.98 4.70
CA SER A 193 -9.12 -14.64 5.25
C SER A 193 -7.80 -13.88 5.07
N MET A 194 -7.84 -12.59 4.70
CA MET A 194 -6.61 -11.80 4.54
C MET A 194 -6.06 -11.37 5.91
N ALA A 195 -4.88 -11.86 6.30
CA ALA A 195 -4.26 -11.51 7.58
C ALA A 195 -3.86 -10.02 7.68
N PHE A 196 -3.85 -9.49 8.90
CA PHE A 196 -3.51 -8.08 9.16
C PHE A 196 -2.11 -7.69 8.69
N HIS A 197 -1.11 -8.49 9.02
CA HIS A 197 0.26 -8.23 8.61
C HIS A 197 0.48 -8.48 7.11
N THR A 198 -0.30 -9.35 6.47
CA THR A 198 -0.32 -9.49 5.01
C THR A 198 -0.66 -8.17 4.34
N SER A 199 -1.72 -7.49 4.79
CA SER A 199 -2.12 -6.22 4.21
C SER A 199 -1.12 -5.10 4.49
N ILE A 200 -0.46 -5.09 5.66
CA ILE A 200 0.66 -4.16 5.93
C ILE A 200 1.78 -4.36 4.91
N VAL A 201 2.25 -5.61 4.74
CA VAL A 201 3.42 -5.90 3.90
C VAL A 201 3.14 -5.58 2.43
N PHE A 202 1.98 -5.97 1.89
CA PHE A 202 1.60 -5.54 0.54
C PHE A 202 1.53 -4.02 0.41
N PHE A 203 0.92 -3.34 1.39
CA PHE A 203 0.79 -1.88 1.35
C PHE A 203 2.16 -1.19 1.30
N ILE A 204 3.10 -1.55 2.19
CA ILE A 204 4.42 -0.91 2.22
C ILE A 204 5.27 -1.24 0.98
N ILE A 205 5.19 -2.46 0.43
CA ILE A 205 5.86 -2.81 -0.82
C ILE A 205 5.30 -1.96 -1.97
N SER A 206 3.98 -1.83 -2.05
CA SER A 206 3.36 -1.04 -3.10
C SER A 206 3.70 0.44 -3.01
N ILE A 207 3.71 1.02 -1.80
CA ILE A 207 4.15 2.40 -1.60
C ILE A 207 5.61 2.56 -2.03
N LEU A 208 6.50 1.62 -1.70
CA LEU A 208 7.90 1.67 -2.13
C LEU A 208 8.04 1.62 -3.67
N LEU A 209 7.33 0.71 -4.34
CA LEU A 209 7.36 0.59 -5.80
C LEU A 209 6.78 1.83 -6.50
N ILE A 210 5.72 2.41 -5.93
CA ILE A 210 5.17 3.71 -6.35
C ILE A 210 6.26 4.76 -6.18
N LEU A 211 6.83 4.94 -4.98
CA LEU A 211 7.85 5.97 -4.71
C LEU A 211 9.10 5.85 -5.60
N ASN A 212 9.47 4.65 -6.03
CA ASN A 212 10.61 4.44 -6.95
C ASN A 212 10.30 4.86 -8.40
N ASN A 213 9.02 5.04 -8.75
CA ASN A 213 8.58 5.47 -10.07
C ASN A 213 8.09 6.92 -10.05
N ASN A 214 8.78 7.86 -10.70
CA ASN A 214 8.41 9.28 -10.67
C ASN A 214 7.24 9.67 -11.61
N SER A 215 6.58 8.71 -12.25
CA SER A 215 5.59 8.95 -13.30
C SER A 215 4.21 9.35 -12.77
N LEU A 216 3.86 8.92 -11.55
CA LEU A 216 2.56 9.25 -10.97
C LEU A 216 2.55 10.69 -10.45
N TYR A 217 1.54 11.47 -10.86
CA TYR A 217 1.38 12.87 -10.43
C TYR A 217 1.27 13.01 -8.89
N ILE A 218 0.60 12.06 -8.23
CA ILE A 218 0.48 12.03 -6.76
C ILE A 218 1.85 11.99 -6.08
N ILE A 219 2.82 11.28 -6.68
CA ILE A 219 4.19 11.25 -6.16
C ILE A 219 4.83 12.61 -6.32
N ASN A 220 4.65 13.27 -7.47
CA ASN A 220 5.14 14.62 -7.67
C ASN A 220 4.53 15.60 -6.65
N LEU A 221 3.25 15.44 -6.30
CA LEU A 221 2.60 16.19 -5.22
C LEU A 221 3.18 15.89 -3.82
N ALA A 222 3.46 14.63 -3.52
CA ALA A 222 4.11 14.25 -2.25
C ALA A 222 5.55 14.76 -2.18
N LYS A 223 6.29 14.72 -3.30
CA LYS A 223 7.74 14.96 -3.39
C LYS A 223 8.13 16.41 -3.66
N GLY A 224 7.28 17.22 -4.30
CA GLY A 224 7.65 18.56 -4.74
C GLY A 224 7.77 19.56 -3.58
N LYS A 225 8.30 20.74 -3.89
CA LYS A 225 8.60 21.81 -2.92
C LYS A 225 7.65 23.00 -2.99
N SER A 226 6.73 23.03 -3.95
CA SER A 226 5.76 24.12 -4.05
C SER A 226 4.90 24.19 -2.80
N GLU A 227 4.29 25.34 -2.55
CA GLU A 227 3.32 25.49 -1.46
C GLU A 227 2.16 24.49 -1.61
N SER A 228 1.73 24.19 -2.84
CA SER A 228 0.74 23.14 -3.14
C SER A 228 1.19 21.75 -2.68
N ASN A 229 2.49 21.43 -2.77
CA ASN A 229 3.04 20.17 -2.29
C ASN A 229 3.07 20.08 -0.76
N LYS A 230 3.53 21.15 -0.09
CA LYS A 230 3.53 21.22 1.38
C LYS A 230 2.11 21.06 1.91
N PHE A 231 1.17 21.75 1.25
CA PHE A 231 -0.22 21.68 1.57
C PHE A 231 -0.76 20.27 1.37
N PHE A 232 -0.53 19.63 0.20
CA PHE A 232 -0.90 18.23 -0.06
C PHE A 232 -0.41 17.27 1.04
N ARG A 233 0.86 17.37 1.48
CA ARG A 233 1.39 16.51 2.55
C ARG A 233 0.74 16.74 3.92
N LYS A 234 0.36 17.99 4.24
CA LYS A 234 -0.36 18.32 5.48
C LYS A 234 -1.81 17.84 5.45
N LEU A 235 -2.36 17.75 4.24
CA LEU A 235 -3.75 17.50 3.94
C LEU A 235 -4.08 16.01 3.81
N LEU A 236 -3.24 15.27 3.09
CA LEU A 236 -3.44 13.85 2.81
C LEU A 236 -3.72 13.01 4.07
N PRO A 237 -2.98 13.17 5.20
CA PRO A 237 -3.27 12.41 6.41
C PRO A 237 -4.67 12.68 6.97
N LYS A 238 -5.18 13.92 6.83
CA LYS A 238 -6.51 14.30 7.32
C LYS A 238 -7.61 13.65 6.49
N ILE A 239 -7.47 13.67 5.16
CA ILE A 239 -8.42 13.01 4.24
C ILE A 239 -8.54 11.52 4.55
N ILE A 240 -7.45 10.87 4.95
CA ILE A 240 -7.45 9.45 5.30
C ILE A 240 -8.01 9.23 6.71
N TYR A 241 -7.57 10.01 7.69
CA TYR A 241 -7.93 9.83 9.09
C TYR A 241 -9.42 10.08 9.37
N PHE A 242 -10.00 11.16 8.86
CA PHE A 242 -11.38 11.55 9.21
C PHE A 242 -12.43 10.50 8.82
N PRO A 243 -12.45 9.96 7.59
CA PRO A 243 -13.40 8.91 7.21
C PRO A 243 -13.24 7.64 8.05
N ILE A 244 -12.01 7.24 8.37
CA ILE A 244 -11.75 6.05 9.19
C ILE A 244 -12.25 6.25 10.63
N ALA A 245 -11.93 7.40 11.23
CA ALA A 245 -12.38 7.73 12.58
C ALA A 245 -13.90 7.83 12.67
N LEU A 246 -14.53 8.54 11.72
CA LEU A 246 -15.99 8.66 11.65
C LEU A 246 -16.67 7.30 11.43
N GLY A 247 -16.11 6.48 10.52
CA GLY A 247 -16.61 5.13 10.25
C GLY A 247 -16.51 4.22 11.46
N SER A 248 -15.45 4.36 12.27
CA SER A 248 -15.27 3.60 13.51
C SER A 248 -16.37 3.94 14.53
N VAL A 249 -16.60 5.22 14.77
CA VAL A 249 -17.65 5.70 15.68
C VAL A 249 -19.03 5.23 15.21
N LEU A 250 -19.30 5.32 13.91
CA LEU A 250 -20.58 4.91 13.36
C LEU A 250 -20.79 3.40 13.46
N LEU A 251 -19.78 2.58 13.17
CA LEU A 251 -19.89 1.14 13.32
C LEU A 251 -20.16 0.72 14.76
N VAL A 252 -19.53 1.38 15.74
CA VAL A 252 -19.84 1.17 17.16
C VAL A 252 -21.31 1.53 17.44
N ALA A 253 -21.80 2.67 16.95
CA ALA A 253 -23.19 3.08 17.14
C ALA A 253 -24.19 2.10 16.49
N ILE A 254 -23.88 1.57 15.30
CA ILE A 254 -24.69 0.56 14.62
C ILE A 254 -24.67 -0.76 15.38
N ASN A 255 -23.50 -1.20 15.86
CA ASN A 255 -23.37 -2.45 16.60
C ASN A 255 -24.03 -2.41 17.98
N LEU A 256 -24.22 -1.22 18.56
CA LEU A 256 -24.96 -1.00 19.80
C LEU A 256 -26.46 -0.73 19.56
N ASP A 257 -26.94 -0.91 18.33
CA ASP A 257 -28.32 -0.65 17.91
C ASP A 257 -28.82 0.79 18.18
N LEU A 258 -27.90 1.74 18.38
CA LEU A 258 -28.22 3.17 18.58
C LEU A 258 -28.64 3.83 17.27
N VAL A 259 -28.16 3.31 16.14
CA VAL A 259 -28.39 3.83 14.80
C VAL A 259 -28.67 2.69 13.83
N ASN A 260 -29.76 2.79 13.08
CA ASN A 260 -30.05 1.84 12.00
C ASN A 260 -28.95 1.91 10.92
N SER A 261 -28.54 0.76 10.37
CA SER A 261 -27.45 0.66 9.39
C SER A 261 -27.67 1.53 8.14
N THR A 262 -28.90 1.57 7.60
CA THR A 262 -29.25 2.39 6.42
C THR A 262 -29.12 3.88 6.72
N PHE A 263 -29.61 4.31 7.89
CA PHE A 263 -29.51 5.69 8.33
C PHE A 263 -28.06 6.07 8.65
N GLY A 264 -27.29 5.14 9.22
CA GLY A 264 -25.88 5.32 9.53
C GLY A 264 -25.06 5.55 8.27
N ILE A 265 -25.20 4.69 7.26
CA ILE A 265 -24.52 4.85 5.96
C ILE A 265 -24.89 6.19 5.31
N SER A 266 -26.17 6.55 5.31
CA SER A 266 -26.63 7.82 4.75
C SER A 266 -26.00 9.02 5.48
N SER A 267 -25.98 8.97 6.82
CA SER A 267 -25.36 9.99 7.67
C SER A 267 -23.86 10.10 7.45
N PHE A 268 -23.15 8.98 7.29
CA PHE A 268 -21.73 8.93 6.94
C PHE A 268 -21.44 9.68 5.64
N ILE A 269 -22.22 9.41 4.59
CA ILE A 269 -22.09 10.05 3.29
C ILE A 269 -22.31 11.57 3.42
N LEU A 270 -23.38 11.99 4.10
CA LEU A 270 -23.70 13.41 4.27
C LEU A 270 -22.63 14.16 5.06
N ILE A 271 -22.14 13.59 6.16
CA ILE A 271 -21.07 14.16 6.97
C ILE A 271 -19.78 14.25 6.15
N LEU A 272 -19.44 13.22 5.37
CA LEU A 272 -18.28 13.25 4.50
C LEU A 272 -18.39 14.32 3.42
N ILE A 273 -19.55 14.47 2.77
CA ILE A 273 -19.78 15.54 1.79
C ILE A 273 -19.55 16.90 2.45
N PHE A 274 -20.14 17.12 3.62
CA PHE A 274 -20.01 18.38 4.36
C PHE A 274 -18.55 18.68 4.75
N ILE A 275 -17.83 17.69 5.30
CA ILE A 275 -16.41 17.81 5.63
C ILE A 275 -15.58 18.10 4.38
N ASN A 276 -15.84 17.41 3.26
CA ASN A 276 -15.13 17.66 2.01
C ASN A 276 -15.38 19.07 1.46
N ILE A 277 -16.60 19.62 1.60
CA ILE A 277 -16.90 21.01 1.24
C ILE A 277 -16.07 21.97 2.10
N ILE A 278 -16.12 21.86 3.43
CA ILE A 278 -15.31 22.68 4.35
C ILE A 278 -13.83 22.58 3.98
N TYR A 279 -13.40 21.37 3.68
CA TYR A 279 -12.03 21.09 3.32
C TYR A 279 -11.63 21.83 2.04
N ILE A 280 -12.39 21.67 0.95
CA ILE A 280 -12.18 22.37 -0.32
C ILE A 280 -12.22 23.90 -0.12
N SER A 281 -13.13 24.42 0.70
CA SER A 281 -13.17 25.85 1.02
C SER A 281 -11.89 26.32 1.72
N HIS A 282 -11.35 25.51 2.65
CA HIS A 282 -10.08 25.81 3.29
C HIS A 282 -8.89 25.71 2.32
N ILE A 283 -8.93 24.78 1.36
CA ILE A 283 -7.97 24.70 0.25
C ILE A 283 -8.00 26.00 -0.56
N SER A 284 -9.17 26.40 -1.03
CA SER A 284 -9.34 27.58 -1.89
C SER A 284 -8.80 28.84 -1.22
N LYS A 285 -9.17 29.09 0.04
CA LYS A 285 -8.74 30.28 0.79
C LYS A 285 -7.22 30.35 0.98
N ASN A 286 -6.59 29.22 1.30
CA ASN A 286 -5.13 29.18 1.49
C ASN A 286 -4.39 29.33 0.15
N TYR A 287 -4.95 28.79 -0.93
CA TYR A 287 -4.41 28.94 -2.28
C TYR A 287 -4.43 30.41 -2.71
N ASP A 288 -5.55 31.12 -2.52
CA ASP A 288 -5.69 32.54 -2.86
C ASP A 288 -4.69 33.41 -2.08
N VAL A 289 -4.56 33.20 -0.76
CA VAL A 289 -3.60 33.94 0.07
C VAL A 289 -2.16 33.69 -0.36
N SER A 290 -1.81 32.45 -0.75
CA SER A 290 -0.46 32.13 -1.22
C SER A 290 -0.14 32.81 -2.56
N ASN A 291 -1.10 32.84 -3.49
CA ASN A 291 -0.95 33.50 -4.79
C ASN A 291 -0.80 35.02 -4.64
N ILE A 292 -1.56 35.63 -3.73
CA ILE A 292 -1.46 37.07 -3.43
C ILE A 292 -0.07 37.40 -2.88
N LYS A 293 0.45 36.63 -1.92
CA LYS A 293 1.80 36.85 -1.36
C LYS A 293 2.90 36.72 -2.41
N GLU A 294 2.79 35.73 -3.30
CA GLU A 294 3.77 35.53 -4.36
C GLU A 294 3.78 36.71 -5.35
N ASN A 295 2.60 37.20 -5.76
CA ASN A 295 2.47 38.35 -6.65
C ASN A 295 2.98 39.65 -6.01
N VAL A 296 2.69 39.89 -4.72
CA VAL A 296 3.22 41.05 -3.99
C VAL A 296 4.74 41.02 -3.93
N SER A 297 5.35 39.86 -3.60
CA SER A 297 6.80 39.71 -3.53
C SER A 297 7.53 39.92 -4.87
N LYS A 298 6.91 39.49 -5.99
CA LYS A 298 7.44 39.73 -7.34
C LYS A 298 7.38 41.21 -7.73
N ASN A 299 6.34 41.92 -7.28
CA ASN A 299 6.16 43.34 -7.56
C ASN A 299 7.07 44.23 -6.71
N THR A 300 7.34 43.89 -5.44
CA THR A 300 8.31 44.62 -4.60
C THR A 300 9.73 44.45 -5.14
N ASN A 301 10.15 43.22 -5.47
CA ASN A 301 11.49 42.98 -6.03
C ASN A 301 11.72 43.68 -7.38
N LYS A 302 10.67 43.90 -8.19
CA LYS A 302 10.77 44.68 -9.44
C LYS A 302 10.96 46.17 -9.20
N LYS A 303 10.41 46.72 -8.11
CA LYS A 303 10.55 48.14 -7.75
C LYS A 303 11.92 48.45 -7.15
N ASP A 304 12.53 47.51 -6.43
CA ASP A 304 13.87 47.68 -5.85
C ASP A 304 15.02 47.53 -6.88
N LEU A 305 14.69 47.15 -8.13
CA LEU A 305 15.62 46.98 -9.26
C LEU A 305 15.57 48.14 -10.27
N GLN A 306 14.71 49.14 -10.05
CA GLN A 306 14.62 50.39 -10.82
C GLN A 306 15.22 51.54 -10.02
#